data_AF-A0A1V1PAL1-F1
#
_entry.id   AF-A0A1V1PAL1-F1
#
_cell.length_a   1.000
_cell.length_b   1.000
_cell.length_c   1.000
_cell.angle_alpha   90.00
_cell.angle_beta   90.00
_cell.angle_gamma   90.00
#
_symmetry.space_group_name_H-M   'P 1'
#
loop_
_entity.id
_entity.type
_entity.pdbx_description
1 polymer ?
#
loop_
_entity_poly.entity_id
_entity_poly.type
_entity_poly.pdbx_seq_one_letter_code
_entity_poly.pdbx_strand_id
1 'polypeptide(L)'
;QSNIQLIIDIDSMKFGDDIQGFIERSVQSSDITLSVISENSLASPWVMLETLETFQQEDALKTLRFIPVVIDQSYQSANFATQLIDHIEKSIDLIVDEISRLSKKYMATDSLDLQKKRLVTLRSNIDLILLNLSQRFVADFSTNEKYQINFSRLLKSIQQNL
;
A
#
# COMPACT_ATOMS: atom_id res chain seq x y z
N GLN A 1 4.62 19.57 -20.96
CA GLN A 1 3.72 18.55 -20.40
C GLN A 1 4.29 17.20 -20.75
N SER A 2 4.56 16.36 -19.76
CA SER A 2 4.97 14.97 -19.95
C SER A 2 3.75 14.17 -20.40
N ASN A 3 3.85 13.35 -21.45
CA ASN A 3 2.74 12.49 -21.93
C ASN A 3 2.60 11.24 -21.04
N ILE A 4 2.51 11.43 -19.72
CA ILE A 4 2.41 10.36 -18.73
C ILE A 4 0.94 10.22 -18.35
N GLN A 5 0.34 9.08 -18.65
CA GLN A 5 -1.01 8.76 -18.22
C GLN A 5 -0.97 8.33 -16.75
N LEU A 6 -1.81 8.94 -15.92
CA LEU A 6 -1.87 8.69 -14.49
C LEU A 6 -3.17 7.97 -14.15
N ILE A 7 -3.08 6.90 -13.36
CA ILE A 7 -4.21 6.24 -12.72
C ILE A 7 -4.10 6.55 -11.23
N ILE A 8 -5.10 7.24 -10.66
CA ILE A 8 -5.19 7.51 -9.22
C ILE A 8 -6.33 6.66 -8.65
N ASP A 9 -6.01 5.86 -7.62
CA ASP A 9 -6.88 4.82 -7.07
C ASP A 9 -8.25 5.29 -6.59
N ILE A 10 -8.38 6.51 -6.06
CA ILE A 10 -9.67 7.00 -5.52
C ILE A 10 -10.45 7.82 -6.55
N ASP A 11 -9.78 8.52 -7.46
CA ASP A 11 -10.43 9.43 -8.42
C ASP A 11 -10.94 8.70 -9.68
N SER A 12 -10.45 7.48 -9.93
CA SER A 12 -10.75 6.71 -11.15
C SER A 12 -11.82 5.64 -10.96
N MET A 13 -12.23 5.37 -9.72
CA MET A 13 -13.23 4.36 -9.38
C MET A 13 -14.65 4.91 -9.45
N LYS A 14 -15.60 4.14 -9.99
CA LYS A 14 -17.03 4.45 -9.94
C LYS A 14 -17.65 3.85 -8.68
N PHE A 15 -18.77 4.43 -8.24
CA PHE A 15 -19.55 3.84 -7.15
C PHE A 15 -20.01 2.43 -7.50
N GLY A 16 -19.68 1.46 -6.63
CA GLY A 16 -19.99 0.04 -6.83
C GLY A 16 -18.90 -0.77 -7.51
N ASP A 17 -17.78 -0.15 -7.92
CA ASP A 17 -16.65 -0.90 -8.48
C ASP A 17 -15.97 -1.77 -7.42
N ASP A 18 -15.50 -2.95 -7.86
CA ASP A 18 -14.66 -3.83 -7.06
C ASP A 18 -13.25 -3.22 -6.92
N ILE A 19 -12.95 -2.74 -5.71
CA ILE A 19 -11.65 -2.13 -5.35
C ILE A 19 -10.51 -3.13 -5.59
N GLN A 20 -10.70 -4.41 -5.27
CA GLN A 20 -9.64 -5.40 -5.43
C GLN A 20 -9.30 -5.60 -6.90
N GLY A 21 -10.31 -5.93 -7.72
CA GLY A 21 -10.11 -6.10 -9.15
C GLY A 21 -9.66 -4.82 -9.85
N PHE A 22 -10.03 -3.64 -9.36
CA PHE A 22 -9.50 -2.38 -9.86
C PHE A 22 -7.99 -2.27 -9.63
N ILE A 23 -7.52 -2.48 -8.39
CA ILE A 23 -6.09 -2.43 -8.05
C ILE A 23 -5.30 -3.45 -8.88
N GLU A 24 -5.78 -4.69 -8.97
CA GLU A 24 -5.14 -5.76 -9.76
C GLU A 24 -4.99 -5.36 -11.24
N ARG A 25 -6.04 -4.79 -11.85
CA ARG A 25 -5.99 -4.31 -13.25
C ARG A 25 -5.08 -3.10 -13.42
N SER A 26 -5.11 -2.16 -12.48
CA SER A 26 -4.25 -0.97 -12.51
C SER A 26 -2.78 -1.35 -12.44
N VAL A 27 -2.40 -2.24 -11.52
CA VAL A 27 -1.03 -2.76 -11.41
C VAL A 27 -0.61 -3.53 -12.66
N GLN A 28 -1.51 -4.36 -13.22
CA GLN A 28 -1.22 -5.10 -14.46
C GLN A 28 -0.96 -4.19 -15.66
N SER A 29 -1.74 -3.11 -15.80
CA SER A 29 -1.72 -2.24 -16.98
C SER A 29 -0.76 -1.05 -16.90
N SER A 30 -0.20 -0.75 -15.72
CA SER A 30 0.67 0.42 -15.52
C SER A 30 2.14 0.07 -15.68
N ASP A 31 2.90 0.79 -16.50
CA ASP A 31 4.35 0.55 -16.61
C ASP A 31 5.08 0.69 -15.26
N ILE A 32 4.62 1.63 -14.43
CA ILE A 32 5.18 1.95 -13.12
C ILE A 32 4.06 2.15 -12.08
N THR A 33 4.23 1.56 -10.91
CA THR A 33 3.46 1.80 -9.69
C THR A 33 4.24 2.75 -8.77
N LEU A 34 3.67 3.92 -8.49
CA LEU A 34 4.21 4.87 -7.52
C LEU A 34 3.47 4.73 -6.19
N SER A 35 4.09 4.06 -5.21
CA SER A 35 3.44 3.84 -3.91
C SER A 35 3.77 4.95 -2.92
N VAL A 36 2.74 5.61 -2.42
CA VAL A 36 2.86 6.65 -1.39
C VAL A 36 2.83 6.03 0.00
N ILE A 37 3.96 6.08 0.68
CA ILE A 37 4.24 5.43 1.94
C ILE A 37 4.12 6.44 3.09
N SER A 38 3.30 6.06 4.06
CA SER A 38 3.04 6.72 5.32
C SER A 38 2.65 5.67 6.35
N GLU A 39 2.63 6.03 7.63
CA GLU A 39 2.12 5.13 8.67
C GLU A 39 0.71 4.61 8.32
N ASN A 40 -0.17 5.53 7.92
CA ASN A 40 -1.56 5.21 7.59
C ASN A 40 -1.70 4.36 6.32
N SER A 41 -0.85 4.59 5.31
CA SER A 41 -0.93 3.81 4.07
C SER A 41 -0.36 2.41 4.25
N LEU A 42 0.67 2.22 5.07
CA LEU A 42 1.19 0.89 5.40
C LEU A 42 0.23 0.08 6.30
N ALA A 43 -0.57 0.76 7.11
CA ALA A 43 -1.66 0.12 7.87
C ALA A 43 -2.89 -0.21 7.02
N SER A 44 -2.98 0.30 5.79
CA SER A 44 -4.11 0.07 4.89
C SER A 44 -3.99 -1.27 4.16
N PRO A 45 -4.95 -2.21 4.33
CA PRO A 45 -4.90 -3.47 3.60
C PRO A 45 -4.92 -3.29 2.07
N TRP A 46 -5.49 -2.20 1.56
CA TRP A 46 -5.57 -1.93 0.12
C TRP A 46 -4.24 -1.56 -0.51
N VAL A 47 -3.53 -0.59 0.08
CA VAL A 47 -2.20 -0.18 -0.37
C VAL A 47 -1.22 -1.35 -0.28
N MET A 48 -1.43 -2.22 0.70
CA MET A 48 -0.60 -3.40 0.90
C MET A 48 -0.89 -4.51 -0.10
N LEU A 49 -2.14 -4.69 -0.52
CA LEU A 49 -2.46 -5.55 -1.66
C LEU A 49 -1.78 -5.05 -2.94
N GLU A 50 -1.88 -3.75 -3.25
CA GLU A 50 -1.21 -3.15 -4.40
C GLU A 50 0.32 -3.38 -4.37
N THR A 51 0.93 -3.20 -3.20
CA THR A 51 2.37 -3.40 -3.00
C THR A 51 2.76 -4.86 -3.24
N LEU A 52 2.03 -5.82 -2.68
CA LEU A 52 2.29 -7.24 -2.87
C LEU A 52 2.10 -7.68 -4.32
N GLU A 53 1.01 -7.27 -4.97
CA GLU A 53 0.73 -7.55 -6.38
C GLU A 53 1.84 -7.00 -7.28
N THR A 54 2.30 -5.77 -7.02
CA THR A 54 3.38 -5.17 -7.81
C THR A 54 4.69 -5.93 -7.64
N PHE A 55 5.05 -6.34 -6.41
CA PHE A 55 6.26 -7.16 -6.19
C PHE A 55 6.20 -8.50 -6.92
N GLN A 56 5.05 -9.17 -6.90
CA GLN A 56 4.86 -10.42 -7.64
C GLN A 56 5.01 -10.22 -9.16
N GLN A 57 4.50 -9.10 -9.70
CA GLN A 57 4.67 -8.76 -11.11
C GLN A 57 6.13 -8.48 -11.48
N GLU A 58 6.86 -7.73 -10.66
CA GLU A 58 8.28 -7.46 -10.88
C GLU A 58 9.10 -8.76 -10.87
N ASP A 59 8.79 -9.68 -9.94
CA ASP A 59 9.45 -10.99 -9.86
C ASP A 59 9.19 -11.84 -11.09
N ALA A 60 7.96 -11.80 -11.63
CA ALA A 60 7.56 -12.53 -12.83
C ALA A 60 8.15 -11.94 -14.12
N LEU A 61 8.15 -10.61 -14.26
CA LEU A 61 8.58 -9.91 -15.47
C LEU A 61 10.07 -9.55 -15.46
N LYS A 62 10.74 -9.65 -14.31
CA LYS A 62 12.13 -9.23 -14.08
C LYS A 62 12.40 -7.76 -14.45
N THR A 63 11.39 -6.91 -14.29
CA THR A 63 11.44 -5.46 -14.55
C THR A 63 11.09 -4.70 -13.28
N LEU A 64 11.85 -3.64 -12.96
CA LEU A 64 11.52 -2.74 -11.85
C LEU A 64 10.35 -1.84 -12.26
N ARG A 65 9.24 -1.96 -11.54
CA ARG A 65 7.99 -1.23 -11.78
C ARG A 65 7.51 -0.48 -10.54
N PHE A 66 8.06 -0.75 -9.36
CA PHE A 66 7.59 -0.14 -8.12
C PHE A 66 8.56 0.91 -7.57
N ILE A 67 8.05 2.13 -7.41
CA ILE A 67 8.78 3.26 -6.84
C ILE A 67 8.14 3.66 -5.50
N PRO A 68 8.79 3.37 -4.36
CA PRO A 68 8.31 3.81 -3.05
C PRO A 68 8.64 5.28 -2.78
N VAL A 69 7.64 6.06 -2.35
CA VAL A 69 7.76 7.47 -1.97
C VAL A 69 7.24 7.68 -0.56
N VAL A 70 8.09 8.10 0.36
CA VAL A 70 7.69 8.39 1.75
C VAL A 70 7.32 9.85 1.89
N ILE A 71 6.16 10.14 2.51
CA ILE A 71 5.66 11.51 2.72
C ILE A 71 5.67 11.96 4.18
N ASP A 72 5.97 11.06 5.12
CA ASP A 72 6.09 11.37 6.54
C ASP A 72 7.42 10.86 7.11
N GLN A 73 7.75 11.26 8.34
CA GLN A 73 8.99 10.80 8.98
C GLN A 73 8.80 9.53 9.80
N SER A 74 7.57 8.99 9.89
CA SER A 74 7.24 7.87 10.76
C SER A 74 8.04 6.62 10.38
N TYR A 75 8.22 6.39 9.08
CA TYR A 75 8.96 5.28 8.49
C TYR A 75 10.43 5.20 8.95
N GLN A 76 11.03 6.32 9.34
CA GLN A 76 12.44 6.37 9.75
C GLN A 76 12.66 6.07 11.23
N SER A 77 11.58 5.89 12.02
CA SER A 77 11.71 5.60 13.44
C SER A 77 12.14 4.16 13.70
N ALA A 78 13.02 3.94 14.67
CA ALA A 78 13.49 2.61 15.03
C ALA A 78 12.36 1.66 15.50
N ASN A 79 11.24 2.22 15.96
CA ASN A 79 10.08 1.48 16.47
C ASN A 79 8.95 1.38 15.45
N PHE A 80 9.14 1.88 14.22
CA PHE A 80 8.09 1.97 13.21
C PHE A 80 7.43 0.62 12.94
N ALA A 81 8.24 -0.42 12.69
CA ALA A 81 7.75 -1.76 12.39
C ALA A 81 6.88 -2.31 13.53
N THR A 82 7.34 -2.17 14.76
CA THR A 82 6.61 -2.61 15.95
C THR A 82 5.28 -1.84 16.10
N GLN A 83 5.30 -0.51 15.96
CA GLN A 83 4.09 0.31 16.07
C GLN A 83 3.06 -0.03 14.99
N LEU A 84 3.51 -0.27 13.76
CA LEU A 84 2.65 -0.67 12.66
C LEU A 84 2.03 -2.05 12.92
N ILE A 85 2.82 -3.02 13.39
CA ILE A 85 2.33 -4.36 13.77
C ILE A 85 1.29 -4.25 14.87
N ASP A 86 1.59 -3.51 15.95
CA ASP A 86 0.67 -3.28 17.07
C ASP A 86 -0.65 -2.64 16.60
N HIS A 87 -0.58 -1.70 15.66
CA HIS A 87 -1.76 -1.06 15.06
C HIS A 87 -2.62 -2.06 14.29
N ILE A 88 -2.00 -2.91 13.47
CA ILE A 88 -2.69 -3.93 12.67
C ILE A 88 -3.34 -4.96 13.60
N GLU A 89 -2.62 -5.46 14.59
CA GLU A 89 -3.11 -6.43 15.57
C GLU A 89 -4.28 -5.87 16.37
N LYS A 90 -4.15 -4.63 16.87
CA LYS A 90 -5.26 -3.94 17.56
C LYS A 90 -6.50 -3.78 16.66
N SER A 91 -6.31 -3.51 15.37
CA SER A 91 -7.42 -3.40 14.42
C SER A 91 -8.11 -4.76 14.19
N ILE A 92 -7.35 -5.85 14.15
CA ILE A 92 -7.88 -7.22 14.09
C ILE A 92 -8.71 -7.51 15.34
N ASP A 93 -8.17 -7.22 16.54
CA ASP A 93 -8.85 -7.47 17.81
C ASP A 93 -10.18 -6.73 17.90
N LEU A 94 -10.21 -5.44 17.53
CA LEU A 94 -11.44 -4.64 17.50
C LEU A 94 -12.52 -5.24 16.58
N ILE A 95 -12.11 -5.76 15.41
CA ILE A 95 -13.05 -6.40 14.49
C ILE A 95 -13.53 -7.75 15.04
N VAL A 96 -12.65 -8.54 15.66
CA VAL A 96 -13.02 -9.83 16.27
C VAL A 96 -14.02 -9.63 17.42
N ASP A 97 -13.80 -8.62 18.26
CA ASP A 97 -14.72 -8.25 19.34
C ASP A 97 -16.09 -7.82 18.79
N GLU A 98 -16.10 -7.03 17.71
CA GLU A 98 -17.32 -6.57 17.07
C GLU A 98 -18.10 -7.72 16.40
N ILE A 99 -17.41 -8.61 15.68
CA ILE A 99 -17.99 -9.83 15.11
C ILE A 99 -18.63 -10.67 16.23
N SER A 100 -17.91 -10.85 17.34
CA SER A 100 -18.41 -11.60 18.49
C SER A 100 -19.67 -10.97 19.10
N ARG A 101 -19.70 -9.64 19.21
CA ARG A 101 -20.85 -8.87 19.71
C ARG A 101 -22.07 -8.99 18.80
N LEU A 102 -21.88 -8.93 17.48
CA LEU A 102 -22.95 -9.03 16.47
C LEU A 102 -23.46 -10.46 16.32
N SER A 103 -22.57 -11.44 16.38
CA SER A 103 -22.90 -12.87 16.29
C SER A 103 -23.80 -13.31 17.44
N LYS A 104 -23.55 -12.81 18.67
CA LYS A 104 -24.43 -13.02 19.84
C LYS A 104 -25.86 -12.48 19.63
N LYS A 105 -26.03 -11.55 18.69
CA LYS A 105 -27.32 -10.97 18.30
C LYS A 105 -27.88 -11.58 17.01
N TYR A 106 -27.27 -12.65 16.50
CA TYR A 106 -27.61 -13.29 15.23
C TYR A 106 -27.60 -12.31 14.04
N MET A 107 -26.75 -11.29 14.09
CA MET A 107 -26.57 -10.32 13.01
C MET A 107 -25.49 -10.80 12.04
N ALA A 108 -25.66 -10.48 10.75
CA ALA A 108 -24.68 -10.78 9.72
C ALA A 108 -23.35 -10.03 9.95
N THR A 109 -22.23 -10.68 9.64
CA THR A 109 -20.86 -10.16 9.88
C THR A 109 -19.96 -10.21 8.65
N ASP A 110 -20.51 -10.53 7.47
CA ASP A 110 -19.73 -10.82 6.25
C ASP A 110 -18.74 -9.70 5.89
N SER A 111 -19.15 -8.44 6.05
CA SER A 111 -18.29 -7.27 5.77
C SER A 111 -17.11 -7.18 6.73
N LEU A 112 -17.32 -7.48 8.01
CA LEU A 112 -16.28 -7.49 9.04
C LEU A 112 -15.36 -8.69 8.88
N ASP A 113 -15.90 -9.86 8.51
CA ASP A 113 -15.11 -11.05 8.22
C ASP A 113 -14.18 -10.83 7.02
N LEU A 114 -14.65 -10.13 5.98
CA LEU A 114 -13.81 -9.73 4.85
C LEU A 114 -12.70 -8.76 5.28
N GLN A 115 -13.02 -7.74 6.08
CA GLN A 115 -12.02 -6.80 6.60
C GLN A 115 -10.97 -7.51 7.48
N LYS A 116 -11.41 -8.39 8.38
CA LYS A 116 -10.54 -9.24 9.20
C LYS A 116 -9.61 -10.07 8.34
N LYS A 117 -10.13 -10.74 7.31
CA LYS A 117 -9.33 -11.56 6.39
C LYS A 117 -8.21 -10.72 5.76
N ARG A 118 -8.53 -9.51 5.29
CA ARG A 118 -7.55 -8.60 4.69
C ARG A 118 -6.47 -8.16 5.68
N LEU A 119 -6.85 -7.79 6.91
CA LEU A 119 -5.89 -7.40 7.94
C LEU A 119 -5.00 -8.56 8.38
N VAL A 120 -5.54 -9.78 8.48
CA VAL A 120 -4.75 -10.99 8.77
C VAL A 120 -3.76 -11.25 7.64
N THR A 121 -4.19 -11.16 6.37
CA THR A 121 -3.29 -11.28 5.22
C THR A 121 -2.20 -10.22 5.26
N LEU A 122 -2.53 -8.96 5.55
CA LEU A 122 -1.54 -7.90 5.74
C LEU A 122 -0.53 -8.28 6.84
N ARG A 123 -1.02 -8.65 8.03
CA ARG A 123 -0.17 -9.02 9.17
C ARG A 123 0.79 -10.17 8.84
N SER A 124 0.34 -11.17 8.09
CA SER A 124 1.17 -12.32 7.67
C SER A 124 2.26 -11.96 6.67
N ASN A 125 2.13 -10.85 5.94
CA ASN A 125 3.06 -10.45 4.89
C ASN A 125 3.88 -9.20 5.25
N ILE A 126 3.61 -8.55 6.38
CA ILE A 126 4.20 -7.25 6.69
C ILE A 126 5.73 -7.28 6.77
N ASP A 127 6.32 -8.34 7.31
CA ASP A 127 7.78 -8.47 7.41
C ASP A 127 8.44 -8.52 6.02
N LEU A 128 7.83 -9.24 5.08
CA LEU A 128 8.29 -9.31 3.70
C LEU A 128 8.19 -7.94 3.01
N ILE A 129 7.09 -7.21 3.26
CA ILE A 129 6.90 -5.87 2.70
C ILE A 129 7.97 -4.92 3.24
N LEU A 130 8.17 -4.87 4.56
CA LEU A 130 9.18 -4.01 5.18
C LEU A 130 10.60 -4.36 4.71
N LEU A 131 10.91 -5.66 4.55
CA LEU A 131 12.18 -6.10 4.00
C LEU A 131 12.37 -5.57 2.57
N ASN A 132 11.38 -5.77 1.70
CA ASN A 132 11.44 -5.28 0.31
C ASN A 132 11.57 -3.76 0.23
N LEU A 133 10.85 -3.02 1.08
CA LEU A 133 10.97 -1.56 1.16
C LEU A 133 12.36 -1.13 1.65
N SER A 134 12.94 -1.84 2.63
CA SER A 134 14.29 -1.56 3.14
C SER A 134 15.40 -1.82 2.12
N GLN A 135 15.18 -2.74 1.18
CA GLN A 135 16.11 -3.08 0.11
C GLN A 135 16.01 -2.13 -1.09
N ARG A 136 15.00 -1.26 -1.13
CA ARG A 136 14.76 -0.32 -2.24
C ARG A 136 15.17 1.09 -1.85
N PHE A 137 15.60 1.86 -2.85
CA PHE A 137 15.83 3.28 -2.65
C PHE A 137 14.48 4.01 -2.55
N VAL A 138 14.11 4.40 -1.33
CA VAL A 138 12.87 5.12 -1.05
C VAL A 138 13.08 6.61 -1.25
N ALA A 139 12.26 7.22 -2.09
CA ALA A 139 12.33 8.66 -2.30
C ALA A 139 11.63 9.39 -1.15
N ASP A 140 12.33 10.27 -0.46
CA ASP A 140 11.81 10.97 0.72
C ASP A 140 11.24 12.34 0.34
N PHE A 141 9.94 12.52 0.56
CA PHE A 141 9.18 13.72 0.25
C PHE A 141 8.63 14.37 1.54
N SER A 142 9.13 13.97 2.72
CA SER A 142 8.64 14.42 4.03
C SER A 142 8.85 15.91 4.34
N THR A 143 9.69 16.60 3.57
CA THR A 143 9.91 18.04 3.69
C THR A 143 9.93 18.71 2.31
N ASN A 144 9.64 20.01 2.25
CA ASN A 144 9.67 20.75 0.99
C ASN A 144 11.06 20.75 0.33
N GLU A 145 12.13 20.81 1.12
CA GLU A 145 13.50 20.69 0.61
C GLU A 145 13.75 19.33 -0.05
N LYS A 146 13.40 18.24 0.64
CA LYS A 146 13.56 16.88 0.12
C LYS A 146 12.67 16.64 -1.11
N TYR A 147 11.46 17.20 -1.13
CA TYR A 147 10.57 17.19 -2.29
C TYR A 147 11.28 17.76 -3.53
N GLN A 148 11.84 18.98 -3.44
CA GLN A 148 12.48 19.63 -4.59
C GLN A 148 13.68 18.81 -5.13
N ILE A 149 14.48 18.25 -4.22
CA ILE A 149 15.62 17.40 -4.58
C ILE A 149 15.16 16.11 -5.27
N ASN A 150 14.18 15.43 -4.68
CA ASN A 150 13.78 14.09 -5.11
C ASN A 150 12.81 14.10 -6.30
N PHE A 151 12.00 15.15 -6.49
CA PHE A 151 11.04 15.24 -7.60
C PHE A 151 11.73 15.14 -8.96
N SER A 152 12.85 15.84 -9.14
CA SER A 152 13.62 15.78 -10.39
C SER A 152 14.20 14.39 -10.67
N ARG A 153 14.61 13.67 -9.63
CA ARG A 153 15.12 12.30 -9.72
C ARG A 153 13.98 11.32 -10.04
N LEU A 154 12.83 11.48 -9.39
CA LEU A 154 11.64 10.69 -9.64
C LEU A 154 11.18 10.81 -11.10
N LEU A 155 11.08 12.03 -11.62
CA LEU A 155 10.72 12.26 -13.02
C LEU A 155 11.68 11.57 -13.99
N LYS A 156 12.99 11.63 -13.73
CA LYS A 156 13.99 10.93 -14.55
C LYS A 156 13.81 9.41 -14.47
N SER A 157 13.57 8.86 -13.27
CA SER A 157 13.32 7.43 -13.11
C SER A 157 12.07 6.97 -13.87
N ILE A 158 10.99 7.77 -13.84
CA ILE A 158 9.77 7.45 -14.59
C ILE A 158 10.04 7.50 -16.10
N GLN A 159 10.75 8.51 -16.58
CA GLN A 159 11.05 8.66 -18.00
C GLN A 159 12.04 7.63 -18.55
N GLN A 160 12.91 7.05 -17.71
CA GLN A 160 13.89 6.03 -18.12
C GLN A 160 13.32 4.60 -18.13
N ASN A 161 12.21 4.37 -17.43
CA ASN A 161 11.52 3.08 -17.39
C ASN A 161 10.33 3.01 -18.38
N LEU A 162 10.06 4.09 -19.12
CA LEU A 162 9.15 4.18 -20.26
C LEU A 162 9.94 4.03 -21.58
#